data_AF-A0AAD7CA83-F1
#
_entry.id   AF-A0AAD7CA83-F1
#
_cell.length_a   1.000
_cell.length_b   1.000
_cell.length_c   1.000
_cell.angle_alpha   90.00
_cell.angle_beta   90.00
_cell.angle_gamma   90.00
#
_symmetry.space_group_name_H-M   'P 1'
#
loop_
_entity.id
_entity.type
_entity.pdbx_description
1 polymer ?
#
loop_
_entity_poly.entity_id
_entity_poly.type
_entity_poly.pdbx_seq_one_letter_code
_entity_poly.pdbx_strand_id
1 'polypeptide(L)'
;MNPREVRLRELAESKYKFSHPTEIISAPELCAQIIVQLDSQVFIKPTGGTAQSIQWGPVIQLENLGSTLCSIPHNVKLGTPRKAPVQDAWNAIFESSIAKGQLDNVQRWIEFLYQLSSDFSSPGRLRISMEARAVVLGAIVNFLLACLELPEYSICYWINRHGALGILGNIWCLQAQWGPALPMRPVKGPGETLHFALLCWGDIMYEQVDVNREPPFSEELARQTKRDIHELAHAGLAHLIRDYTVLNTAEHEDRRAIVADMLVMHLLERDDGAIHPPFVARNAIHHTTRAMARVVCPRHPLRDDMSVEAMRWGCSQLDTYIALGDGLSSMIRAFEAGFLSSFLVGFDPSAAAAHARLLPFFKDQLQPYLVHLPVVRSAAKALRKIQRDSIERRIDRRSPIWKAWSDFKKLLEERIQVAGNAIYLVCASKSCNRVDYKDDCLRYCVGCMDSAYCSTECQRRDWVTGGHRAYCKEIRANRLEGKKVKLSAENKDYISRVLEKDRMEKGYQVLETMNRTKRLAVEFDYTTVPFKILPCETLEAQPSYTLVQVKLPGGKHSHLLRVKLPMLQGLADSVTAKGMGPGADRVFYKT
;
A
#
# COMPACT_ATOMS: atom_id res chain seq x y z
N MET A 1 -14.77 -8.85 49.06
CA MET A 1 -14.84 -8.29 47.68
C MET A 1 -14.63 -6.80 47.76
N ASN A 2 -13.91 -6.21 46.78
CA ASN A 2 -13.62 -4.79 46.74
C ASN A 2 -14.92 -3.99 46.46
N PRO A 3 -15.28 -2.96 47.26
CA PRO A 3 -16.49 -2.15 47.05
C PRO A 3 -16.56 -1.51 45.65
N ARG A 4 -15.42 -1.32 44.98
CA ARG A 4 -15.32 -0.78 43.63
C ARG A 4 -15.73 -1.79 42.54
N GLU A 5 -15.52 -3.09 42.77
CA GLU A 5 -15.95 -4.15 41.86
C GLU A 5 -17.46 -4.39 41.94
N VAL A 6 -18.02 -4.30 43.15
CA VAL A 6 -19.48 -4.42 43.38
C VAL A 6 -20.21 -3.30 42.63
N ARG A 7 -19.73 -2.05 42.73
CA ARG A 7 -20.31 -0.90 42.03
C ARG A 7 -20.20 -0.99 40.51
N LEU A 8 -19.13 -1.57 39.97
CA LEU A 8 -18.97 -1.77 38.52
C LEU A 8 -19.87 -2.88 37.99
N ARG A 9 -20.12 -3.93 38.78
CA ARG A 9 -21.09 -4.98 38.46
C ARG A 9 -22.52 -4.45 38.45
N GLU A 10 -22.91 -3.68 39.46
CA GLU A 10 -24.23 -3.06 39.55
C GLU A 10 -24.47 -2.04 38.42
N LEU A 11 -23.43 -1.31 37.97
CA LEU A 11 -23.53 -0.39 36.82
C LEU A 11 -23.65 -1.13 35.48
N ALA A 12 -22.99 -2.29 35.34
CA ALA A 12 -23.06 -3.11 34.14
C ALA A 12 -24.42 -3.82 34.03
N GLU A 13 -24.97 -4.28 35.16
CA GLU A 13 -26.27 -4.97 35.22
C GLU A 13 -27.47 -4.00 35.08
N SER A 14 -27.34 -2.75 35.54
CA SER A 14 -28.44 -1.76 35.42
C SER A 14 -28.59 -1.13 34.03
N LYS A 15 -27.54 -1.13 33.19
CA LYS A 15 -27.60 -0.54 31.83
C LYS A 15 -28.10 -1.49 30.74
N TYR A 16 -28.16 -2.79 31.00
CA TYR A 16 -28.55 -3.79 30.01
C TYR A 16 -29.58 -4.76 30.59
N LYS A 17 -30.83 -4.28 30.75
CA LYS A 17 -31.97 -5.18 30.86
C LYS A 17 -32.24 -5.81 29.51
N PHE A 18 -31.64 -6.98 29.26
CA PHE A 18 -32.04 -7.85 28.17
C PHE A 18 -33.27 -8.65 28.60
N SER A 19 -34.42 -8.31 28.03
CA SER A 19 -35.61 -9.15 28.06
C SER A 19 -35.44 -10.30 27.06
N HIS A 20 -35.20 -11.50 27.60
CA HIS A 20 -35.17 -12.84 27.01
C HIS A 20 -33.78 -13.53 26.99
N PRO A 21 -33.68 -14.78 27.46
CA PRO A 21 -32.48 -15.59 27.32
C PRO A 21 -32.38 -16.06 25.87
N THR A 22 -31.35 -15.64 25.14
CA THR A 22 -31.00 -16.19 23.82
C THR A 22 -29.73 -17.01 23.93
N GLU A 23 -29.78 -18.24 23.41
CA GLU A 23 -28.68 -19.21 23.44
C GLU A 23 -27.47 -18.74 22.63
N ILE A 24 -26.27 -18.90 23.21
CA ILE A 24 -24.99 -18.69 22.54
C ILE A 24 -24.50 -20.06 22.06
N ILE A 25 -24.35 -20.23 20.75
CA ILE A 25 -23.89 -21.50 20.16
C ILE A 25 -22.38 -21.65 20.38
N SER A 26 -21.95 -22.84 20.80
CA SER A 26 -20.53 -23.17 21.01
C SER A 26 -19.82 -23.49 19.68
N ALA A 27 -18.51 -23.25 19.60
CA ALA A 27 -17.72 -23.51 18.39
C ALA A 27 -17.80 -24.96 17.85
N PRO A 28 -17.70 -26.01 18.69
CA PRO A 28 -17.77 -27.39 18.21
C PRO A 28 -19.15 -27.74 17.63
N GLU A 29 -20.20 -27.15 18.19
CA GLU A 29 -21.59 -27.41 17.85
C GLU A 29 -21.97 -26.76 16.51
N LEU A 30 -21.54 -25.51 16.28
CA LEU A 30 -21.66 -24.87 14.97
C LEU A 30 -20.92 -25.66 13.89
N CYS A 31 -19.70 -26.11 14.18
CA CYS A 31 -18.91 -26.86 13.23
C CYS A 31 -19.50 -28.24 12.89
N ALA A 32 -20.01 -28.97 13.89
CA ALA A 32 -20.68 -30.25 13.68
C ALA A 32 -21.95 -30.10 12.82
N GLN A 33 -22.71 -29.02 13.03
CA GLN A 33 -23.91 -28.72 12.24
C GLN A 33 -23.57 -28.37 10.79
N ILE A 34 -22.49 -27.61 10.56
CA ILE A 34 -22.01 -27.30 9.20
C ILE A 34 -21.57 -28.58 8.47
N ILE A 35 -20.83 -29.48 9.15
CA ILE A 35 -20.40 -30.77 8.58
C ILE A 35 -21.61 -31.62 8.19
N VAL A 36 -22.59 -31.77 9.09
CA VAL A 36 -23.80 -32.58 8.84
C VAL A 36 -24.62 -32.04 7.67
N GLN A 37 -24.78 -30.71 7.57
CA GLN A 37 -25.51 -30.12 6.44
C GLN A 37 -24.78 -30.34 5.11
N LEU A 38 -23.45 -30.22 5.08
CA LEU A 38 -22.67 -30.38 3.86
C LEU A 38 -22.61 -31.85 3.41
N ASP A 39 -22.46 -32.79 4.34
CA ASP A 39 -22.44 -34.23 4.04
C ASP A 39 -23.81 -34.71 3.51
N SER A 40 -24.91 -34.13 4.03
CA SER A 40 -26.28 -34.45 3.56
C SER A 40 -26.61 -33.94 2.16
N GLN A 41 -25.86 -32.96 1.62
CA GLN A 41 -26.05 -32.44 0.26
C GLN A 41 -25.07 -33.05 -0.76
N VAL A 42 -23.94 -33.59 -0.30
CA VAL A 42 -22.90 -34.18 -1.17
C VAL A 42 -23.20 -35.65 -1.51
N PHE A 43 -23.97 -36.37 -0.69
CA PHE A 43 -24.41 -37.74 -0.99
C PHE A 43 -25.85 -37.81 -1.54
N ILE A 44 -26.01 -37.65 -2.86
CA ILE A 44 -27.15 -38.27 -3.55
C ILE A 44 -26.85 -39.76 -3.70
N LYS A 45 -27.63 -40.62 -3.03
CA LYS A 45 -27.60 -42.07 -3.28
C LYS A 45 -27.97 -42.35 -4.74
N PRO A 46 -27.20 -43.16 -5.49
CA PRO A 46 -27.62 -43.57 -6.83
C PRO A 46 -28.81 -44.53 -6.70
N THR A 47 -30.02 -44.03 -6.85
CA THR A 47 -31.16 -44.88 -7.19
C THR A 47 -31.15 -45.05 -8.69
N GLY A 48 -30.87 -46.29 -9.13
CA GLY A 48 -30.83 -46.65 -10.54
C GLY A 48 -32.11 -46.25 -11.27
N GLY A 49 -31.95 -45.48 -12.33
CA GLY A 49 -33.05 -45.02 -13.17
C GLY A 49 -32.57 -43.94 -14.12
N THR A 50 -32.91 -44.08 -15.39
CA THR A 50 -32.44 -43.31 -16.56
C THR A 50 -32.50 -41.79 -16.42
N ALA A 51 -31.57 -41.13 -17.13
CA ALA A 51 -31.36 -39.68 -17.20
C ALA A 51 -32.65 -38.85 -17.25
N GLN A 52 -32.92 -38.14 -16.15
CA GLN A 52 -33.72 -36.92 -16.14
C GLN A 52 -32.91 -35.82 -15.43
N SER A 53 -33.06 -34.60 -15.91
CA SER A 53 -32.32 -33.44 -15.43
C SER A 53 -32.54 -33.26 -13.92
N ILE A 54 -31.43 -33.19 -13.18
CA ILE A 54 -31.45 -32.87 -11.76
C ILE A 54 -31.66 -31.35 -11.65
N GLN A 55 -32.89 -30.93 -11.34
CA GLN A 55 -33.14 -29.58 -10.86
C GLN A 55 -32.88 -29.52 -9.36
N TRP A 56 -31.85 -28.78 -8.98
CA TRP A 56 -31.54 -28.46 -7.58
C TRP A 56 -32.36 -27.22 -7.16
N GLY A 57 -32.94 -27.26 -5.96
CA GLY A 57 -33.70 -26.14 -5.38
C GLY A 57 -32.85 -24.93 -5.00
N PRO A 58 -33.48 -23.77 -4.68
CA PRO A 58 -32.77 -22.51 -4.46
C PRO A 58 -31.89 -22.51 -3.21
N VAL A 59 -30.80 -21.74 -3.30
CA VAL A 59 -29.82 -21.43 -2.23
C VAL A 59 -30.54 -21.12 -0.90
N ILE A 60 -30.12 -21.81 0.17
CA ILE A 60 -30.70 -21.67 1.52
C ILE A 60 -30.44 -20.26 2.06
N GLN A 61 -31.50 -19.58 2.50
CA GLN A 61 -31.41 -18.42 3.39
C GLN A 61 -31.01 -18.89 4.80
N LEU A 62 -29.94 -18.30 5.36
CA LEU A 62 -29.41 -18.58 6.71
C LEU A 62 -30.43 -18.45 7.86
N GLU A 63 -31.61 -17.87 7.59
CA GLU A 63 -32.72 -17.76 8.55
C GLU A 63 -33.25 -19.12 9.03
N ASN A 64 -33.10 -20.19 8.23
CA ASN A 64 -33.53 -21.55 8.59
C ASN A 64 -32.54 -22.32 9.49
N LEU A 65 -31.34 -21.79 9.75
CA LEU A 65 -30.46 -22.35 10.77
C LEU A 65 -31.09 -22.14 12.17
N GLY A 66 -31.75 -21.00 12.38
CA GLY A 66 -32.40 -20.62 13.64
C GLY A 66 -33.56 -21.54 14.06
N SER A 67 -34.37 -22.00 13.11
CA SER A 67 -35.52 -22.88 13.37
C SER A 67 -35.12 -24.32 13.67
N THR A 68 -34.02 -24.78 13.08
CA THR A 68 -33.49 -26.14 13.31
C THR A 68 -32.79 -26.26 14.67
N LEU A 69 -32.29 -25.13 15.21
CA LEU A 69 -31.65 -25.03 16.52
C LEU A 69 -32.62 -25.21 17.70
N CYS A 70 -33.91 -24.92 17.53
CA CYS A 70 -34.90 -24.99 18.62
C CYS A 70 -35.42 -26.42 18.93
N SER A 71 -34.97 -27.45 18.18
CA SER A 71 -35.52 -28.81 18.25
C SER A 71 -34.57 -29.90 18.77
N ILE A 72 -33.40 -29.54 19.32
CA ILE A 72 -32.46 -30.53 19.88
C ILE A 72 -32.75 -30.72 21.38
N PRO A 73 -33.02 -31.95 21.87
CA PRO A 73 -33.30 -32.17 23.29
C PRO A 73 -32.06 -31.87 24.15
N HIS A 74 -32.20 -31.01 25.15
CA HIS A 74 -31.23 -30.80 26.22
C HIS A 74 -31.07 -32.07 27.05
N ASN A 75 -30.17 -32.97 26.67
CA ASN A 75 -29.48 -33.91 27.57
C ASN A 75 -28.42 -34.72 26.81
N VAL A 76 -27.34 -34.05 26.39
CA VAL A 76 -26.09 -34.73 26.08
C VAL A 76 -24.98 -34.01 26.84
N LYS A 77 -24.43 -34.67 27.87
CA LYS A 77 -23.16 -34.25 28.46
C LYS A 77 -22.05 -34.49 27.44
N LEU A 78 -21.78 -33.49 26.61
CA LEU A 78 -20.58 -33.49 25.77
C LEU A 78 -19.36 -33.29 26.67
N GLY A 79 -18.62 -34.38 26.90
CA GLY A 79 -17.24 -34.26 27.37
C GLY A 79 -16.45 -33.39 26.39
N THR A 80 -15.54 -32.56 26.91
CA THR A 80 -14.72 -31.63 26.13
C THR A 80 -14.13 -32.31 24.88
N PRO A 81 -14.56 -31.95 23.66
CA PRO A 81 -13.90 -32.45 22.47
C PRO A 81 -12.56 -31.73 22.35
N ARG A 82 -11.47 -32.48 22.16
CA ARG A 82 -10.22 -31.91 21.67
C ARG A 82 -10.51 -31.21 20.34
N LYS A 83 -9.95 -30.03 20.09
CA LYS A 83 -10.20 -29.17 18.91
C LYS A 83 -9.87 -29.76 17.52
N ALA A 84 -9.35 -30.99 17.45
CA ALA A 84 -8.81 -31.62 16.24
C ALA A 84 -9.83 -32.27 15.26
N PRO A 85 -10.91 -32.97 15.68
CA PRO A 85 -11.70 -33.82 14.79
C PRO A 85 -12.47 -33.10 13.68
N VAL A 86 -12.89 -31.86 13.92
CA VAL A 86 -13.68 -31.07 12.96
C VAL A 86 -12.83 -30.65 11.75
N GLN A 87 -11.61 -30.17 12.02
CA GLN A 87 -10.68 -29.74 10.97
C GLN A 87 -10.22 -30.94 10.14
N ASP A 88 -9.88 -32.05 10.81
CA ASP A 88 -9.46 -33.27 10.15
C ASP A 88 -10.58 -33.81 9.23
N ALA A 89 -11.85 -33.69 9.63
CA ALA A 89 -13.00 -34.03 8.78
C ALA A 89 -13.15 -33.08 7.57
N TRP A 90 -12.97 -31.78 7.76
CA TRP A 90 -12.99 -30.79 6.67
C TRP A 90 -11.90 -31.06 5.63
N ASN A 91 -10.66 -31.25 6.10
CA ASN A 91 -9.52 -31.55 5.24
C ASN A 91 -9.76 -32.85 4.46
N ALA A 92 -10.26 -33.91 5.12
CA ALA A 92 -10.53 -35.19 4.46
C ALA A 92 -11.63 -35.11 3.38
N ILE A 93 -12.72 -34.36 3.64
CA ILE A 93 -13.79 -34.15 2.64
C ILE A 93 -13.25 -33.39 1.42
N PHE A 94 -12.40 -32.39 1.67
CA PHE A 94 -11.81 -31.57 0.62
C PHE A 94 -10.80 -32.35 -0.22
N GLU A 95 -9.82 -32.99 0.41
CA GLU A 95 -8.83 -33.84 -0.24
C GLU A 95 -9.51 -34.93 -1.07
N SER A 96 -10.63 -35.50 -0.57
CA SER A 96 -11.44 -36.45 -1.34
C SER A 96 -12.11 -35.83 -2.56
N SER A 97 -12.63 -34.61 -2.45
CA SER A 97 -13.29 -33.90 -3.56
C SER A 97 -12.30 -33.55 -4.67
N ILE A 98 -11.09 -33.10 -4.29
CA ILE A 98 -9.99 -32.87 -5.22
C ILE A 98 -9.54 -34.16 -5.89
N ALA A 99 -9.28 -35.22 -5.11
CA ALA A 99 -8.80 -36.49 -5.63
C ALA A 99 -9.78 -37.12 -6.64
N LYS A 100 -11.07 -36.77 -6.55
CA LYS A 100 -12.13 -37.19 -7.46
C LYS A 100 -12.36 -36.24 -8.65
N GLY A 101 -11.59 -35.15 -8.78
CA GLY A 101 -11.74 -34.15 -9.84
C GLY A 101 -13.07 -33.37 -9.79
N GLN A 102 -13.70 -33.27 -8.61
CA GLN A 102 -15.02 -32.64 -8.45
C GLN A 102 -14.90 -31.12 -8.27
N LEU A 103 -14.48 -30.41 -9.33
CA LEU A 103 -14.24 -28.96 -9.30
C LEU A 103 -15.50 -28.15 -8.93
N ASP A 104 -16.70 -28.59 -9.33
CA ASP A 104 -17.97 -27.95 -8.95
C ASP A 104 -18.19 -27.95 -7.42
N ASN A 105 -17.71 -28.99 -6.73
CA ASN A 105 -17.78 -29.05 -5.27
C ASN A 105 -16.83 -28.02 -4.65
N VAL A 106 -15.61 -27.89 -5.19
CA VAL A 106 -14.63 -26.89 -4.74
C VAL A 106 -15.19 -25.46 -4.91
N GLN A 107 -15.88 -25.19 -6.02
CA GLN A 107 -16.55 -23.91 -6.24
C GLN A 107 -17.62 -23.63 -5.16
N ARG A 108 -18.50 -24.59 -4.90
CA ARG A 108 -19.55 -24.44 -3.87
C ARG A 108 -18.94 -24.25 -2.48
N TRP A 109 -17.82 -24.91 -2.19
CA TRP A 109 -17.06 -24.68 -0.96
C TRP A 109 -16.55 -23.24 -0.88
N ILE A 110 -15.97 -22.70 -1.95
CA ILE A 110 -15.50 -21.31 -1.98
C ILE A 110 -16.66 -20.33 -1.77
N GLU A 111 -17.80 -20.53 -2.44
CA GLU A 111 -19.00 -19.69 -2.30
C GLU A 111 -19.57 -19.76 -0.87
N PHE A 112 -19.60 -20.96 -0.27
CA PHE A 112 -20.01 -21.15 1.11
C PHE A 112 -19.07 -20.43 2.09
N LEU A 113 -17.76 -20.62 1.95
CA LEU A 113 -16.75 -19.97 2.78
C LEU A 113 -16.78 -18.45 2.62
N TYR A 114 -17.07 -17.98 1.42
CA TYR A 114 -17.30 -16.57 1.11
C TYR A 114 -18.47 -16.01 1.90
N GLN A 115 -19.65 -16.61 1.76
CA GLN A 115 -20.85 -16.16 2.47
C GLN A 115 -20.63 -16.16 3.98
N LEU A 116 -20.04 -17.24 4.48
CA LEU A 116 -19.70 -17.42 5.87
C LEU A 116 -18.75 -16.31 6.37
N SER A 117 -17.67 -16.01 5.63
CA SER A 117 -16.73 -14.93 5.96
C SER A 117 -17.40 -13.55 5.99
N SER A 118 -18.30 -13.26 5.06
CA SER A 118 -19.02 -11.99 4.97
C SER A 118 -19.96 -11.77 6.16
N ASP A 119 -20.63 -12.84 6.60
CA ASP A 119 -21.53 -12.78 7.74
C ASP A 119 -20.77 -12.64 9.07
N PHE A 120 -19.54 -13.17 9.16
CA PHE A 120 -18.64 -12.88 10.30
C PHE A 120 -18.16 -11.42 10.32
N SER A 121 -17.87 -10.84 9.15
CA SER A 121 -17.43 -9.45 9.01
C SER A 121 -18.50 -8.42 9.34
N SER A 122 -19.78 -8.78 9.17
CA SER A 122 -20.92 -7.90 9.42
C SER A 122 -21.28 -7.85 10.91
N PRO A 123 -21.16 -6.70 11.60
CA PRO A 123 -21.61 -6.57 12.98
C PRO A 123 -23.10 -6.92 13.10
N GLY A 124 -23.45 -7.90 13.93
CA GLY A 124 -24.84 -8.22 14.29
C GLY A 124 -25.55 -9.31 13.50
N ARG A 125 -24.97 -9.87 12.41
CA ARG A 125 -25.61 -10.97 11.66
C ARG A 125 -25.52 -12.34 12.34
N LEU A 126 -24.37 -12.64 12.94
CA LEU A 126 -24.12 -13.93 13.58
C LEU A 126 -23.63 -13.71 15.02
N ARG A 127 -24.44 -14.16 16.00
CA ARG A 127 -24.10 -14.14 17.44
C ARG A 127 -23.31 -15.38 17.82
N ILE A 128 -22.02 -15.37 17.52
CA ILE A 128 -21.08 -16.48 17.76
C ILE A 128 -19.93 -15.97 18.61
N SER A 129 -19.42 -16.82 19.51
CA SER A 129 -18.29 -16.46 20.38
C SER A 129 -17.04 -16.15 19.55
N MET A 130 -16.16 -15.30 20.07
CA MET A 130 -14.91 -14.93 19.40
C MET A 130 -14.03 -16.14 19.09
N GLU A 131 -14.02 -17.15 19.96
CA GLU A 131 -13.28 -18.40 19.77
C GLU A 131 -13.84 -19.21 18.60
N ALA A 132 -15.17 -19.25 18.43
CA ALA A 132 -15.81 -19.92 17.30
C ALA A 132 -15.44 -19.25 15.98
N ARG A 133 -15.44 -17.91 15.96
CA ARG A 133 -14.99 -17.12 14.80
C ARG A 133 -13.54 -17.43 14.45
N ALA A 134 -12.66 -17.46 15.45
CA ALA A 134 -11.24 -17.79 15.26
C ALA A 134 -11.02 -19.17 14.62
N VAL A 135 -11.75 -20.18 15.11
CA VAL A 135 -11.66 -21.56 14.61
C VAL A 135 -12.11 -21.63 13.15
N VAL A 136 -13.24 -21.01 12.82
CA VAL A 136 -13.75 -21.03 11.44
C VAL A 136 -12.84 -20.26 10.49
N LEU A 137 -12.30 -19.12 10.90
CA LEU A 137 -11.31 -18.39 10.10
C LEU A 137 -10.04 -19.22 9.88
N GLY A 138 -9.55 -19.90 10.92
CA GLY A 138 -8.42 -20.83 10.78
C GLY A 138 -8.69 -21.95 9.78
N ALA A 139 -9.90 -22.52 9.80
CA ALA A 139 -10.31 -23.54 8.84
C ALA A 139 -10.34 -23.01 7.40
N ILE A 140 -10.87 -21.79 7.19
CA ILE A 140 -10.88 -21.12 5.88
C ILE A 140 -9.45 -20.89 5.38
N VAL A 141 -8.54 -20.41 6.24
CA VAL A 141 -7.15 -20.18 5.85
C VAL A 141 -6.46 -21.47 5.46
N ASN A 142 -6.63 -22.54 6.24
CA ASN A 142 -6.06 -23.85 5.91
C ASN A 142 -6.61 -24.39 4.58
N PHE A 143 -7.91 -24.20 4.32
CA PHE A 143 -8.52 -24.55 3.05
C PHE A 143 -7.88 -23.78 1.89
N LEU A 144 -7.73 -22.46 2.04
CA LEU A 144 -7.08 -21.62 1.03
C LEU A 144 -5.61 -21.98 0.83
N LEU A 145 -4.89 -22.40 1.87
CA LEU A 145 -3.52 -22.91 1.75
C LEU A 145 -3.49 -24.24 0.98
N ALA A 146 -4.38 -25.18 1.31
CA ALA A 146 -4.48 -26.45 0.59
C ALA A 146 -4.82 -26.25 -0.89
N CYS A 147 -5.61 -25.22 -1.24
CA CYS A 147 -5.86 -24.85 -2.64
C CYS A 147 -4.59 -24.44 -3.40
N LEU A 148 -3.56 -23.93 -2.73
CA LEU A 148 -2.30 -23.50 -3.36
C LEU A 148 -1.39 -24.67 -3.76
N GLU A 149 -1.53 -25.80 -3.08
CA GLU A 149 -0.75 -27.01 -3.38
C GLU A 149 -1.27 -27.77 -4.61
N LEU A 150 -2.43 -27.35 -5.14
CA LEU A 150 -3.07 -28.00 -6.26
C LEU A 150 -2.37 -27.64 -7.58
N PRO A 151 -1.88 -28.63 -8.34
CA PRO A 151 -1.21 -28.38 -9.60
C PRO A 151 -2.25 -28.07 -10.68
N GLU A 152 -2.60 -26.79 -10.89
CA GLU A 152 -3.17 -26.25 -12.15
C GLU A 152 -3.55 -24.76 -12.07
N TYR A 153 -3.39 -24.04 -13.19
CA TYR A 153 -3.86 -22.65 -13.39
C TYR A 153 -5.38 -22.45 -13.24
N SER A 154 -6.17 -23.53 -13.33
CA SER A 154 -7.63 -23.50 -13.35
C SER A 154 -8.21 -23.01 -12.02
N ILE A 155 -7.66 -23.48 -10.89
CA ILE A 155 -8.15 -23.13 -9.55
C ILE A 155 -7.90 -21.66 -9.20
N CYS A 156 -6.74 -21.10 -9.57
CA CYS A 156 -6.46 -19.67 -9.39
C CYS A 156 -7.43 -18.79 -10.17
N TYR A 157 -7.78 -19.18 -11.41
CA TYR A 157 -8.79 -18.50 -12.22
C TYR A 157 -10.18 -18.50 -11.55
N TRP A 158 -10.60 -19.65 -11.01
CA TRP A 158 -11.87 -19.78 -10.28
C TRP A 158 -11.89 -18.96 -9.00
N ILE A 159 -10.80 -19.00 -8.23
CA ILE A 159 -10.66 -18.30 -6.96
C ILE A 159 -10.63 -16.78 -7.16
N ASN A 160 -10.00 -16.28 -8.23
CA ASN A 160 -10.04 -14.87 -8.61
C ASN A 160 -11.44 -14.38 -9.01
N ARG A 161 -12.21 -15.24 -9.68
CA ARG A 161 -13.56 -14.91 -10.19
C ARG A 161 -14.65 -14.99 -9.10
N HIS A 162 -14.51 -15.85 -8.10
CA HIS A 162 -15.60 -16.23 -7.18
C HIS A 162 -15.41 -15.83 -5.69
N GLY A 163 -14.57 -14.84 -5.39
CA GLY A 163 -14.65 -14.15 -4.09
C GLY A 163 -13.65 -14.57 -3.02
N ALA A 164 -12.62 -15.36 -3.34
CA ALA A 164 -11.55 -15.62 -2.37
C ALA A 164 -10.81 -14.34 -1.94
N LEU A 165 -10.76 -13.34 -2.82
CA LEU A 165 -10.26 -12.02 -2.46
C LEU A 165 -11.14 -11.33 -1.42
N GLY A 166 -12.45 -11.53 -1.54
CA GLY A 166 -13.40 -11.13 -0.54
C GLY A 166 -13.23 -11.88 0.77
N ILE A 167 -12.96 -13.19 0.71
CA ILE A 167 -12.65 -14.00 1.89
C ILE A 167 -11.39 -13.47 2.57
N LEU A 168 -10.27 -13.35 1.86
CA LEU A 168 -9.00 -12.88 2.42
C LEU A 168 -9.12 -11.45 2.93
N GLY A 169 -9.77 -10.57 2.17
CA GLY A 169 -10.03 -9.19 2.59
C GLY A 169 -10.96 -9.10 3.80
N ASN A 170 -11.97 -9.98 3.90
CA ASN A 170 -12.83 -10.11 5.08
C ASN A 170 -12.02 -10.57 6.29
N ILE A 171 -11.23 -11.63 6.15
CA ILE A 171 -10.37 -12.16 7.22
C ILE A 171 -9.41 -11.09 7.71
N TRP A 172 -8.77 -10.39 6.79
CA TRP A 172 -7.86 -9.29 7.09
C TRP A 172 -8.60 -8.13 7.78
N CYS A 173 -9.75 -7.70 7.27
CA CYS A 173 -10.59 -6.67 7.90
C CYS A 173 -11.08 -7.05 9.31
N LEU A 174 -11.32 -8.34 9.55
CA LEU A 174 -11.72 -8.89 10.84
C LEU A 174 -10.56 -8.86 11.85
N GLN A 175 -9.36 -9.23 11.41
CA GLN A 175 -8.16 -9.06 12.23
C GLN A 175 -7.92 -7.59 12.62
N ALA A 176 -8.33 -6.63 11.77
CA ALA A 176 -8.18 -5.21 12.04
C ALA A 176 -9.02 -4.78 13.24
N GLN A 177 -10.27 -5.21 13.24
CA GLN A 177 -11.24 -4.83 14.26
C GLN A 177 -10.94 -5.48 15.61
N TRP A 178 -10.47 -6.72 15.59
CA TRP A 178 -10.40 -7.55 16.77
C TRP A 178 -9.03 -7.51 17.48
N GLY A 179 -8.01 -6.96 16.83
CA GLY A 179 -6.67 -6.79 17.41
C GLY A 179 -5.98 -8.12 17.73
N PRO A 180 -4.89 -8.09 18.53
CA PRO A 180 -4.10 -9.30 18.87
C PRO A 180 -4.85 -10.30 19.75
N ALA A 181 -6.09 -10.01 20.14
CA ALA A 181 -6.92 -10.88 20.98
C ALA A 181 -7.41 -12.15 20.27
N LEU A 182 -7.16 -12.30 18.96
CA LEU A 182 -7.30 -13.58 18.27
C LEU A 182 -5.96 -14.31 18.26
N PRO A 183 -5.75 -15.29 19.15
CA PRO A 183 -4.67 -16.24 18.98
C PRO A 183 -5.03 -17.14 17.78
N MET A 184 -4.73 -16.68 16.57
CA MET A 184 -4.58 -17.53 15.39
C MET A 184 -3.28 -18.34 15.56
N ARG A 185 -3.22 -19.18 16.60
CA ARG A 185 -2.13 -20.15 16.74
C ARG A 185 -2.40 -21.29 15.77
N PRO A 186 -1.52 -21.58 14.81
CA PRO A 186 -1.68 -22.75 13.95
C PRO A 186 -1.74 -24.00 14.83
N VAL A 187 -2.66 -24.91 14.51
CA VAL A 187 -3.00 -26.05 15.39
C VAL A 187 -2.00 -27.20 15.25
N LYS A 188 -1.23 -27.30 14.14
CA LYS A 188 -0.10 -28.24 13.99
C LYS A 188 0.95 -27.73 12.98
N GLY A 189 2.21 -27.69 13.39
CA GLY A 189 3.37 -27.40 12.53
C GLY A 189 3.97 -26.00 12.72
N PRO A 190 5.30 -25.82 12.57
CA PRO A 190 5.94 -24.51 12.64
C PRO A 190 5.63 -23.68 11.39
N GLY A 191 4.83 -22.61 11.54
CA GLY A 191 5.05 -21.37 10.78
C GLY A 191 4.09 -20.99 9.65
N GLU A 192 3.06 -21.76 9.30
CA GLU A 192 2.10 -21.36 8.27
C GLU A 192 0.97 -20.53 8.89
N THR A 193 1.20 -19.23 8.97
CA THR A 193 0.25 -18.23 9.47
C THR A 193 -0.64 -17.72 8.34
N LEU A 194 -1.76 -17.08 8.64
CA LEU A 194 -2.56 -16.33 7.63
C LEU A 194 -1.69 -15.44 6.74
N HIS A 195 -0.64 -14.85 7.30
CA HIS A 195 0.28 -14.01 6.55
C HIS A 195 1.01 -14.78 5.44
N PHE A 196 1.36 -16.06 5.68
CA PHE A 196 1.91 -16.92 4.64
C PHE A 196 0.89 -17.15 3.52
N ALA A 197 -0.36 -17.46 3.87
CA ALA A 197 -1.44 -17.56 2.90
C ALA A 197 -1.57 -16.26 2.09
N LEU A 198 -1.63 -15.10 2.76
CA LEU A 198 -1.71 -13.80 2.10
C LEU A 198 -0.52 -13.52 1.17
N LEU A 199 0.70 -13.94 1.54
CA LEU A 199 1.87 -13.79 0.70
C LEU A 199 1.78 -14.66 -0.57
N CYS A 200 1.50 -15.96 -0.41
CA CYS A 200 1.38 -16.87 -1.55
C CYS A 200 0.23 -16.47 -2.47
N TRP A 201 -0.93 -16.11 -1.90
CA TRP A 201 -2.08 -15.64 -2.66
C TRP A 201 -1.79 -14.30 -3.32
N GLY A 202 -1.15 -13.37 -2.62
CA GLY A 202 -0.89 -12.05 -3.18
C GLY A 202 0.12 -12.05 -4.32
N ASP A 203 1.08 -12.98 -4.38
CA ASP A 203 1.93 -13.16 -5.57
C ASP A 203 1.12 -13.67 -6.77
N ILE A 204 0.27 -14.69 -6.57
CA ILE A 204 -0.64 -15.20 -7.61
C ILE A 204 -1.58 -14.09 -8.10
N MET A 205 -2.13 -13.32 -7.17
CA MET A 205 -2.96 -12.16 -7.49
C MET A 205 -2.18 -11.09 -8.24
N TYR A 206 -0.95 -10.80 -7.85
CA TYR A 206 -0.15 -9.79 -8.52
C TYR A 206 0.05 -10.13 -10.01
N GLU A 207 0.17 -11.42 -10.33
CA GLU A 207 0.29 -11.88 -11.72
C GLU A 207 -1.05 -11.97 -12.45
N GLN A 208 -2.15 -12.24 -11.74
CA GLN A 208 -3.46 -12.55 -12.36
C GLN A 208 -4.53 -11.46 -12.24
N VAL A 209 -4.36 -10.46 -11.38
CA VAL A 209 -5.31 -9.34 -11.27
C VAL A 209 -5.26 -8.55 -12.56
N ASP A 210 -6.31 -8.71 -13.35
CA ASP A 210 -6.59 -7.86 -14.50
C ASP A 210 -6.86 -6.45 -13.98
N VAL A 211 -5.91 -5.55 -14.22
CA VAL A 211 -6.01 -4.12 -13.86
C VAL A 211 -7.18 -3.40 -14.53
N ASN A 212 -7.88 -4.06 -15.46
CA ASN A 212 -9.07 -3.54 -16.13
C ASN A 212 -10.36 -4.20 -15.62
N ARG A 213 -10.33 -4.86 -14.46
CA ARG A 213 -11.52 -5.49 -13.87
C ARG A 213 -12.56 -4.43 -13.49
N GLU A 214 -13.82 -4.68 -13.86
CA GLU A 214 -14.97 -3.91 -13.38
C GLU A 214 -15.90 -4.81 -12.51
N PRO A 215 -16.25 -4.41 -11.27
CA PRO A 215 -15.72 -3.27 -10.53
C PRO A 215 -14.26 -3.49 -10.05
N PRO A 216 -13.50 -2.42 -9.79
CA PRO A 216 -12.18 -2.52 -9.21
C PRO A 216 -12.17 -3.27 -7.87
N PHE A 217 -11.09 -3.97 -7.57
CA PHE A 217 -10.93 -4.80 -6.38
C PHE A 217 -11.19 -4.03 -5.08
N SER A 218 -10.74 -2.78 -4.99
CA SER A 218 -10.96 -1.97 -3.78
C SER A 218 -12.44 -1.61 -3.57
N GLU A 219 -13.19 -1.31 -4.63
CA GLU A 219 -14.63 -1.07 -4.57
C GLU A 219 -15.39 -2.36 -4.25
N GLU A 220 -15.01 -3.47 -4.87
CA GLU A 220 -15.59 -4.77 -4.59
C GLU A 220 -15.37 -5.14 -3.12
N LEU A 221 -14.16 -4.98 -2.60
CA LEU A 221 -13.87 -5.26 -1.20
C LEU A 221 -14.62 -4.30 -0.25
N ALA A 222 -14.72 -3.01 -0.59
CA ALA A 222 -15.51 -2.04 0.16
C ALA A 222 -17.00 -2.46 0.22
N ARG A 223 -17.59 -2.79 -0.93
CA ARG A 223 -18.96 -3.29 -1.07
C ARG A 223 -19.19 -4.54 -0.22
N GLN A 224 -18.26 -5.50 -0.27
CA GLN A 224 -18.36 -6.77 0.43
C GLN A 224 -18.22 -6.65 1.94
N THR A 225 -17.26 -5.83 2.38
CA THR A 225 -17.02 -5.57 3.81
C THR A 225 -18.05 -4.60 4.40
N LYS A 226 -18.93 -4.03 3.56
CA LYS A 226 -19.88 -2.95 3.91
C LYS A 226 -19.17 -1.76 4.55
N ARG A 227 -17.95 -1.50 4.10
CA ARG A 227 -17.13 -0.37 4.53
C ARG A 227 -17.03 0.61 3.38
N ASP A 228 -16.91 1.88 3.69
CA ASP A 228 -16.48 2.83 2.67
C ASP A 228 -14.97 2.66 2.39
N ILE A 229 -14.53 3.21 1.25
CA ILE A 229 -13.13 3.13 0.83
C ILE A 229 -12.20 3.81 1.86
N HIS A 230 -12.67 4.82 2.61
CA HIS A 230 -11.87 5.47 3.64
C HIS A 230 -11.67 4.59 4.87
N GLU A 231 -12.67 3.83 5.28
CA GLU A 231 -12.61 2.85 6.36
C GLU A 231 -11.71 1.67 5.99
N LEU A 232 -11.75 1.23 4.72
CA LEU A 232 -10.87 0.18 4.22
C LEU A 232 -9.40 0.62 4.24
N ALA A 233 -9.10 1.81 3.70
CA ALA A 233 -7.75 2.39 3.76
C ALA A 233 -7.28 2.62 5.21
N HIS A 234 -8.19 3.02 6.11
CA HIS A 234 -7.88 3.17 7.53
C HIS A 234 -7.51 1.84 8.17
N ALA A 235 -8.30 0.78 7.92
CA ALA A 235 -8.06 -0.54 8.46
C ALA A 235 -6.71 -1.10 8.00
N GLY A 236 -6.40 -0.97 6.70
CA GLY A 236 -5.13 -1.45 6.17
C GLY A 236 -3.92 -0.76 6.73
N LEU A 237 -4.00 0.56 6.88
CA LEU A 237 -2.92 1.30 7.50
C LEU A 237 -2.79 1.01 9.00
N ALA A 238 -3.91 0.83 9.71
CA ALA A 238 -3.91 0.48 11.13
C ALA A 238 -3.25 -0.89 11.38
N HIS A 239 -3.49 -1.86 10.48
CA HIS A 239 -2.80 -3.15 10.44
C HIS A 239 -1.29 -3.00 10.37
N LEU A 240 -0.83 -2.34 9.31
CA LEU A 240 0.59 -2.13 9.06
C LEU A 240 1.26 -1.45 10.27
N ILE A 241 0.62 -0.40 10.80
CA ILE A 241 1.09 0.34 11.98
C ILE A 241 1.20 -0.55 13.21
N ARG A 242 0.17 -1.34 13.50
CA ARG A 242 0.18 -2.28 14.62
C ARG A 242 1.36 -3.24 14.47
N ASP A 243 1.50 -3.87 13.31
CA ASP A 243 2.43 -4.98 13.14
C ASP A 243 3.89 -4.48 13.15
N TYR A 244 4.21 -3.36 12.49
CA TYR A 244 5.59 -2.82 12.56
C TYR A 244 5.93 -2.16 13.90
N THR A 245 4.94 -1.76 14.71
CA THR A 245 5.21 -1.20 16.05
C THR A 245 5.48 -2.30 17.09
N VAL A 246 4.83 -3.47 16.94
CA VAL A 246 5.05 -4.67 17.77
C VAL A 246 6.41 -5.31 17.52
N LEU A 247 6.97 -5.21 16.30
CA LEU A 247 8.29 -5.74 15.95
C LEU A 247 9.45 -5.23 16.85
N ASN A 248 9.24 -4.22 17.70
CA ASN A 248 10.23 -3.82 18.70
C ASN A 248 10.46 -4.86 19.80
N THR A 249 9.55 -5.82 19.99
CA THR A 249 9.52 -6.69 21.17
C THR A 249 9.56 -8.19 20.88
N ALA A 250 9.46 -8.63 19.62
CA ALA A 250 9.17 -10.03 19.29
C ALA A 250 9.98 -10.59 18.10
N GLU A 251 9.94 -11.92 17.97
CA GLU A 251 10.72 -12.80 17.09
C GLU A 251 10.30 -12.74 15.59
N HIS A 252 10.92 -13.57 14.75
CA HIS A 252 10.80 -13.61 13.27
C HIS A 252 9.37 -13.63 12.69
N GLU A 253 8.39 -14.23 13.37
CA GLU A 253 7.02 -14.42 12.82
C GLU A 253 6.31 -13.10 12.49
N ASP A 254 6.63 -12.03 13.21
CA ASP A 254 6.04 -10.71 13.04
C ASP A 254 6.45 -10.02 11.71
N ARG A 255 7.55 -10.45 11.09
CA ARG A 255 8.00 -9.87 9.81
C ARG A 255 7.07 -10.24 8.66
N ARG A 256 6.63 -11.50 8.61
CA ARG A 256 5.71 -12.00 7.57
C ARG A 256 4.41 -11.21 7.58
N ALA A 257 3.92 -10.85 8.77
CA ALA A 257 2.73 -10.03 8.93
C ALA A 257 2.87 -8.67 8.26
N ILE A 258 3.99 -7.98 8.53
CA ILE A 258 4.29 -6.68 7.93
C ILE A 258 4.37 -6.78 6.40
N VAL A 259 5.04 -7.81 5.86
CA VAL A 259 5.15 -7.99 4.40
C VAL A 259 3.78 -8.28 3.79
N ALA A 260 2.97 -9.12 4.44
CA ALA A 260 1.61 -9.42 3.99
C ALA A 260 0.72 -8.16 3.98
N ASP A 261 0.79 -7.33 5.02
CA ASP A 261 0.07 -6.05 5.07
C ASP A 261 0.50 -5.11 3.93
N MET A 262 1.80 -5.04 3.63
CA MET A 262 2.31 -4.26 2.50
C MET A 262 1.81 -4.81 1.16
N LEU A 263 1.77 -6.13 1.00
CA LEU A 263 1.22 -6.74 -0.22
C LEU A 263 -0.27 -6.41 -0.37
N VAL A 264 -1.07 -6.58 0.68
CA VAL A 264 -2.51 -6.26 0.64
C VAL A 264 -2.72 -4.78 0.32
N MET A 265 -2.01 -3.86 0.99
CA MET A 265 -2.09 -2.43 0.68
C MET A 265 -1.73 -2.13 -0.78
N HIS A 266 -0.71 -2.79 -1.33
CA HIS A 266 -0.32 -2.62 -2.73
C HIS A 266 -1.42 -3.10 -3.69
N LEU A 267 -2.00 -4.27 -3.43
CA LEU A 267 -3.08 -4.83 -4.24
C LEU A 267 -4.32 -3.95 -4.23
N LEU A 268 -4.65 -3.35 -3.08
CA LEU A 268 -5.74 -2.41 -2.97
C LEU A 268 -5.54 -1.17 -3.85
N GLU A 269 -4.32 -0.62 -3.89
CA GLU A 269 -4.01 0.60 -4.63
C GLU A 269 -3.80 0.38 -6.13
N ARG A 270 -3.47 -0.83 -6.56
CA ARG A 270 -3.19 -1.15 -7.96
C ARG A 270 -4.43 -1.07 -8.84
N ASP A 271 -5.59 -1.44 -8.31
CA ASP A 271 -6.80 -1.65 -9.11
C ASP A 271 -7.68 -0.40 -9.26
N ASP A 272 -7.61 0.54 -8.30
CA ASP A 272 -8.39 1.78 -8.37
C ASP A 272 -7.66 2.98 -7.76
N GLY A 273 -7.58 4.06 -8.54
CA GLY A 273 -7.17 5.35 -8.03
C GLY A 273 -8.08 5.88 -6.91
N ALA A 274 -9.27 5.32 -6.68
CA ALA A 274 -10.19 5.75 -5.62
C ALA A 274 -9.67 5.52 -4.19
N ILE A 275 -8.97 4.42 -3.91
CA ILE A 275 -8.44 4.14 -2.56
C ILE A 275 -7.13 4.87 -2.26
N HIS A 276 -6.44 5.32 -3.30
CA HIS A 276 -5.17 6.02 -3.17
C HIS A 276 -5.26 7.35 -2.39
N PRO A 277 -6.18 8.30 -2.66
CA PRO A 277 -6.29 9.53 -1.87
C PRO A 277 -6.55 9.26 -0.37
N PRO A 278 -7.42 8.33 0.05
CA PRO A 278 -7.56 7.91 1.44
C PRO A 278 -6.26 7.41 2.11
N PHE A 279 -5.41 6.66 1.41
CA PHE A 279 -4.10 6.23 1.92
C PHE A 279 -3.12 7.40 2.04
N VAL A 280 -3.02 8.24 1.01
CA VAL A 280 -2.13 9.42 0.99
C VAL A 280 -2.52 10.42 2.08
N ALA A 281 -3.82 10.64 2.29
CA ALA A 281 -4.36 11.50 3.34
C ALA A 281 -3.99 11.03 4.75
N ARG A 282 -3.74 9.72 4.91
CA ARG A 282 -3.33 9.09 6.18
C ARG A 282 -1.83 8.81 6.25
N ASN A 283 -1.03 9.41 5.38
CA ASN A 283 0.44 9.31 5.42
C ASN A 283 0.97 7.88 5.19
N ALA A 284 0.28 7.07 4.36
CA ALA A 284 0.65 5.68 4.11
C ALA A 284 2.12 5.52 3.67
N ILE A 285 2.63 6.39 2.80
CA ILE A 285 4.05 6.45 2.38
C ILE A 285 5.02 6.40 3.57
N HIS A 286 4.76 7.18 4.61
CA HIS A 286 5.60 7.21 5.80
C HIS A 286 5.55 5.88 6.55
N HIS A 287 4.35 5.31 6.70
CA HIS A 287 4.14 4.06 7.41
C HIS A 287 4.72 2.86 6.64
N THR A 288 4.52 2.77 5.33
CA THR A 288 5.16 1.79 4.44
C THR A 288 6.67 1.88 4.55
N THR A 289 7.24 3.08 4.43
CA THR A 289 8.69 3.25 4.54
C THR A 289 9.22 2.84 5.92
N ARG A 290 8.48 3.13 6.99
CA ARG A 290 8.87 2.69 8.34
C ARG A 290 8.75 1.18 8.51
N ALA A 291 7.70 0.58 7.95
CA ALA A 291 7.54 -0.88 7.93
C ALA A 291 8.73 -1.55 7.22
N MET A 292 9.13 -1.05 6.04
CA MET A 292 10.35 -1.49 5.35
C MET A 292 11.58 -1.39 6.26
N ALA A 293 11.80 -0.22 6.87
CA ALA A 293 12.93 0.02 7.76
C ALA A 293 12.99 -0.96 8.94
N ARG A 294 11.81 -1.39 9.43
CA ARG A 294 11.68 -2.34 10.54
C ARG A 294 12.00 -3.76 10.10
N VAL A 295 11.44 -4.22 8.98
CA VAL A 295 11.71 -5.55 8.45
C VAL A 295 13.20 -5.70 8.11
N VAL A 296 13.77 -4.68 7.48
CA VAL A 296 15.15 -4.66 7.00
C VAL A 296 16.20 -4.43 8.13
N CYS A 297 15.78 -4.25 9.38
CA CYS A 297 16.68 -3.84 10.45
C CYS A 297 17.90 -4.78 10.61
N PRO A 298 19.16 -4.27 10.60
CA PRO A 298 20.37 -5.09 10.60
C PRO A 298 20.62 -5.89 11.88
N ARG A 299 19.84 -5.64 12.94
CA ARG A 299 19.98 -6.36 14.22
C ARG A 299 19.47 -7.80 14.14
N HIS A 300 18.85 -8.17 13.02
CA HIS A 300 18.36 -9.52 12.82
C HIS A 300 19.42 -10.37 12.12
N PRO A 301 19.82 -11.50 12.71
CA PRO A 301 20.91 -12.34 12.21
C PRO A 301 20.62 -13.02 10.87
N LEU A 302 19.35 -13.06 10.44
CA LEU A 302 18.97 -13.58 9.12
C LEU A 302 18.52 -12.41 8.24
N ARG A 303 19.34 -12.11 7.22
CA ARG A 303 18.87 -11.46 6.02
C ARG A 303 18.07 -12.51 5.27
N ASP A 304 16.77 -12.46 5.47
CA ASP A 304 15.81 -13.44 5.00
C ASP A 304 15.07 -12.90 3.77
N ASP A 305 14.42 -13.79 3.02
CA ASP A 305 13.58 -13.47 1.85
C ASP A 305 12.53 -12.38 2.17
N MET A 306 12.14 -12.23 3.44
CA MET A 306 11.19 -11.20 3.88
C MET A 306 11.72 -9.79 3.73
N SER A 307 13.03 -9.57 3.87
CA SER A 307 13.64 -8.26 3.62
C SER A 307 13.51 -7.88 2.14
N VAL A 308 13.72 -8.84 1.26
CA VAL A 308 13.59 -8.68 -0.20
C VAL A 308 12.13 -8.41 -0.58
N GLU A 309 11.20 -9.17 -0.03
CA GLU A 309 9.77 -9.00 -0.29
C GLU A 309 9.22 -7.69 0.29
N ALA A 310 9.60 -7.30 1.50
CA ALA A 310 9.26 -5.98 2.04
C ALA A 310 9.76 -4.86 1.12
N MET A 311 10.96 -5.02 0.57
CA MET A 311 11.54 -4.05 -0.34
C MET A 311 10.82 -4.01 -1.69
N ARG A 312 10.43 -5.17 -2.22
CA ARG A 312 9.61 -5.31 -3.42
C ARG A 312 8.28 -4.60 -3.25
N TRP A 313 7.48 -5.00 -2.27
CA TRP A 313 6.15 -4.43 -2.07
C TRP A 313 6.20 -2.96 -1.65
N GLY A 314 7.18 -2.58 -0.84
CA GLY A 314 7.39 -1.19 -0.44
C GLY A 314 7.74 -0.28 -1.61
N CYS A 315 8.69 -0.69 -2.47
CA CYS A 315 9.03 0.07 -3.67
C CYS A 315 7.88 0.12 -4.67
N SER A 316 7.15 -0.99 -4.87
CA SER A 316 5.97 -1.01 -5.74
C SER A 316 4.88 -0.06 -5.26
N GLN A 317 4.58 -0.03 -3.95
CA GLN A 317 3.66 0.97 -3.40
C GLN A 317 4.15 2.39 -3.61
N LEU A 318 5.45 2.66 -3.36
CA LEU A 318 6.01 3.99 -3.59
C LEU A 318 5.89 4.40 -5.06
N ASP A 319 6.11 3.48 -5.99
CA ASP A 319 5.92 3.72 -7.42
C ASP A 319 4.47 4.10 -7.73
N THR A 320 3.50 3.37 -7.19
CA THR A 320 2.07 3.72 -7.26
C THR A 320 1.79 5.10 -6.64
N TYR A 321 2.42 5.43 -5.50
CA TYR A 321 2.29 6.74 -4.85
C TYR A 321 2.86 7.90 -5.66
N ILE A 322 3.89 7.62 -6.43
CA ILE A 322 4.55 8.59 -7.31
C ILE A 322 3.73 8.78 -8.59
N ALA A 323 3.24 7.68 -9.16
CA ALA A 323 2.51 7.68 -10.42
C ALA A 323 1.10 8.28 -10.31
N LEU A 324 0.34 7.93 -9.27
CA LEU A 324 -1.06 8.36 -9.11
C LEU A 324 -1.20 9.68 -8.34
N GLY A 325 -0.17 10.11 -7.61
CA GLY A 325 -0.25 11.20 -6.64
C GLY A 325 0.61 12.41 -6.95
N ASP A 326 0.81 13.24 -5.92
CA ASP A 326 1.82 14.30 -5.93
C ASP A 326 3.21 13.67 -5.69
N GLY A 327 3.83 13.20 -6.77
CA GLY A 327 5.13 12.50 -6.73
C GLY A 327 6.21 13.25 -5.96
N LEU A 328 6.20 14.60 -5.97
CA LEU A 328 7.12 15.42 -5.18
C LEU A 328 6.92 15.23 -3.67
N SER A 329 5.67 15.37 -3.21
CA SER A 329 5.34 15.13 -1.80
C SER A 329 5.63 13.69 -1.39
N SER A 330 5.35 12.73 -2.28
CA SER A 330 5.62 11.31 -2.07
C SER A 330 7.11 11.04 -1.84
N MET A 331 7.98 11.59 -2.68
CA MET A 331 9.44 11.45 -2.55
C MET A 331 9.98 12.08 -1.27
N ILE A 332 9.54 13.30 -0.94
CA ILE A 332 9.93 13.98 0.29
C ILE A 332 9.58 13.11 1.50
N ARG A 333 8.34 12.64 1.59
CA ARG A 333 7.86 11.79 2.70
C ARG A 333 8.62 10.47 2.79
N ALA A 334 8.91 9.82 1.66
CA ALA A 334 9.70 8.59 1.63
C ALA A 334 11.12 8.82 2.18
N PHE A 335 11.80 9.88 1.74
CA PHE A 335 13.15 10.21 2.23
C PHE A 335 13.16 10.58 3.72
N GLU A 336 12.22 11.40 4.18
CA GLU A 336 12.08 11.76 5.60
C GLU A 336 11.77 10.54 6.48
N ALA A 337 11.01 9.58 5.96
CA ALA A 337 10.70 8.32 6.64
C ALA A 337 11.88 7.33 6.66
N GLY A 338 12.99 7.63 5.97
CA GLY A 338 14.20 6.81 5.97
C GLY A 338 14.26 5.78 4.85
N PHE A 339 13.57 6.03 3.73
CA PHE A 339 13.55 5.13 2.58
C PHE A 339 14.96 4.78 2.10
N LEU A 340 15.83 5.77 1.84
CA LEU A 340 17.18 5.49 1.32
C LEU A 340 18.00 4.60 2.27
N SER A 341 17.94 4.85 3.58
CA SER A 341 18.65 4.00 4.56
C SER A 341 18.13 2.57 4.55
N SER A 342 16.80 2.41 4.54
CA SER A 342 16.14 1.10 4.50
C SER A 342 16.48 0.39 3.19
N PHE A 343 16.47 1.12 2.08
CA PHE A 343 16.76 0.58 0.77
C PHE A 343 18.17 0.01 0.67
N LEU A 344 19.18 0.73 1.18
CA LEU A 344 20.56 0.27 1.15
C LEU A 344 20.85 -0.87 2.13
N VAL A 345 20.18 -0.89 3.29
CA VAL A 345 20.34 -1.97 4.27
C VAL A 345 19.66 -3.25 3.81
N GLY A 346 18.55 -3.13 3.08
CA GLY A 346 17.72 -4.26 2.64
C GLY A 346 18.34 -5.04 1.51
N PHE A 347 19.34 -4.48 0.85
CA PHE A 347 20.05 -5.17 -0.20
C PHE A 347 20.95 -6.28 0.37
N ASP A 348 20.57 -7.51 0.08
CA ASP A 348 21.39 -8.71 0.22
C ASP A 348 22.02 -9.13 -1.13
N PRO A 349 23.36 -9.18 -1.23
CA PRO A 349 24.05 -9.76 -2.39
C PRO A 349 23.62 -11.19 -2.74
N SER A 350 23.20 -11.99 -1.74
CA SER A 350 22.75 -13.37 -1.96
C SER A 350 21.44 -13.43 -2.79
N ALA A 351 20.60 -12.40 -2.68
CA ALA A 351 19.33 -12.26 -3.38
C ALA A 351 19.41 -11.30 -4.58
N ALA A 352 20.56 -11.23 -5.26
CA ALA A 352 20.81 -10.30 -6.36
C ALA A 352 19.75 -10.34 -7.48
N ALA A 353 19.23 -11.53 -7.81
CA ALA A 353 18.20 -11.70 -8.83
C ALA A 353 16.88 -11.02 -8.46
N ALA A 354 16.45 -11.16 -7.20
CA ALA A 354 15.24 -10.52 -6.70
C ALA A 354 15.42 -9.00 -6.61
N HIS A 355 16.59 -8.54 -6.18
CA HIS A 355 16.90 -7.11 -6.15
C HIS A 355 17.05 -6.46 -7.52
N ALA A 356 17.31 -7.22 -8.58
CA ALA A 356 17.38 -6.68 -9.94
C ALA A 356 16.08 -5.96 -10.34
N ARG A 357 14.93 -6.40 -9.79
CA ARG A 357 13.62 -5.75 -9.98
C ARG A 357 13.48 -4.40 -9.26
N LEU A 358 14.31 -4.14 -8.24
CA LEU A 358 14.30 -2.88 -7.48
C LEU A 358 15.18 -1.79 -8.10
N LEU A 359 16.15 -2.19 -8.94
CA LEU A 359 17.09 -1.26 -9.56
C LEU A 359 16.40 -0.21 -10.45
N PRO A 360 15.41 -0.57 -11.30
CA PRO A 360 14.67 0.41 -12.10
C PRO A 360 13.98 1.45 -11.23
N PHE A 361 13.35 1.06 -10.12
CA PHE A 361 12.75 2.03 -9.21
C PHE A 361 13.79 3.04 -8.70
N PHE A 362 14.94 2.53 -8.24
CA PHE A 362 15.97 3.40 -7.70
C PHE A 362 16.59 4.34 -8.76
N LYS A 363 16.85 3.82 -9.96
CA LYS A 363 17.52 4.55 -11.04
C LYS A 363 16.57 5.46 -11.79
N ASP A 364 15.43 4.92 -12.19
CA ASP A 364 14.54 5.53 -13.17
C ASP A 364 13.42 6.33 -12.48
N GLN A 365 13.06 6.02 -11.23
CA GLN A 365 12.01 6.77 -10.50
C GLN A 365 12.56 7.81 -9.53
N LEU A 366 13.61 7.52 -8.75
CA LEU A 366 14.07 8.47 -7.71
C LEU A 366 14.88 9.64 -8.29
N GLN A 367 15.83 9.34 -9.18
CA GLN A 367 16.80 10.31 -9.68
C GLN A 367 16.16 11.49 -10.46
N PRO A 368 15.11 11.32 -11.28
CA PRO A 368 14.40 12.43 -11.94
C PRO A 368 13.99 13.55 -10.98
N TYR A 369 13.56 13.19 -9.77
CA TYR A 369 13.01 14.14 -8.81
C TYR A 369 14.05 15.05 -8.17
N LEU A 370 15.35 14.77 -8.34
CA LEU A 370 16.44 15.64 -7.87
C LEU A 370 16.54 16.98 -8.63
N VAL A 371 15.72 17.17 -9.68
CA VAL A 371 15.50 18.48 -10.31
C VAL A 371 14.68 19.43 -9.40
N HIS A 372 14.04 18.93 -8.35
CA HIS A 372 13.25 19.73 -7.41
C HIS A 372 13.99 19.98 -6.10
N LEU A 373 14.10 21.25 -5.70
CA LEU A 373 14.82 21.67 -4.49
C LEU A 373 14.33 20.98 -3.20
N PRO A 374 13.01 20.85 -2.94
CA PRO A 374 12.55 20.17 -1.73
C PRO A 374 12.99 18.70 -1.64
N VAL A 375 13.09 18.01 -2.78
CA VAL A 375 13.57 16.62 -2.85
C VAL A 375 15.07 16.56 -2.58
N VAL A 376 15.84 17.49 -3.13
CA VAL A 376 17.30 17.58 -2.88
C VAL A 376 17.58 17.84 -1.41
N ARG A 377 16.84 18.74 -0.77
CA ARG A 377 16.89 18.96 0.70
C ARG A 377 16.57 17.64 1.45
N SER A 378 15.47 17.00 1.02
CA SER A 378 15.02 15.64 1.36
C SER A 378 16.16 14.63 1.47
N ALA A 379 16.74 14.39 0.31
CA ALA A 379 17.75 13.41 0.03
C ALA A 379 19.11 13.77 0.67
N ALA A 380 19.49 15.04 0.72
CA ALA A 380 20.73 15.50 1.36
C ALA A 380 20.74 15.20 2.86
N LYS A 381 19.59 15.38 3.53
CA LYS A 381 19.42 14.97 4.93
C LYS A 381 19.56 13.46 5.10
N ALA A 382 18.90 12.68 4.24
CA ALA A 382 19.00 11.22 4.26
C ALA A 382 20.43 10.71 3.96
N LEU A 383 21.14 11.32 3.01
CA LEU A 383 22.53 11.00 2.68
C LEU A 383 23.46 11.22 3.87
N ARG A 384 23.33 12.34 4.59
CA ARG A 384 24.14 12.57 5.79
C ARG A 384 23.86 11.56 6.90
N LYS A 385 22.61 11.13 7.06
CA LYS A 385 22.28 10.04 7.99
C LYS A 385 22.96 8.73 7.58
N ILE A 386 22.92 8.38 6.29
CA ILE A 386 23.60 7.20 5.73
C ILE A 386 25.11 7.25 5.98
N GLN A 387 25.74 8.41 5.79
CA GLN A 387 27.16 8.63 6.06
C GLN A 387 27.49 8.51 7.56
N ARG A 388 26.70 9.17 8.42
CA ARG A 388 26.84 9.12 9.89
C ARG A 388 26.75 7.69 10.42
N ASP A 389 25.78 6.93 9.93
CA ASP A 389 25.52 5.55 10.35
C ASP A 389 26.41 4.53 9.62
N SER A 390 27.32 4.98 8.75
CA SER A 390 28.24 4.15 7.95
C SER A 390 27.53 3.03 7.17
N ILE A 391 26.30 3.26 6.71
CA ILE A 391 25.49 2.25 6.01
C ILE A 391 26.17 1.78 4.72
N GLU A 392 26.84 2.69 4.00
CA GLU A 392 27.54 2.39 2.73
C GLU A 392 28.59 1.27 2.86
N ARG A 393 29.18 1.10 4.05
CA ARG A 393 30.21 0.07 4.28
C ARG A 393 29.68 -1.35 4.16
N ARG A 394 28.35 -1.53 4.20
CA ARG A 394 27.67 -2.83 4.17
C ARG A 394 27.25 -3.27 2.76
N ILE A 395 27.43 -2.40 1.78
CA ILE A 395 27.04 -2.65 0.40
C ILE A 395 28.25 -3.25 -0.33
N ASP A 396 28.06 -4.36 -1.02
CA ASP A 396 29.10 -4.91 -1.88
C ASP A 396 29.40 -3.95 -3.04
N ARG A 397 30.64 -3.45 -3.12
CA ARG A 397 31.07 -2.51 -4.15
C ARG A 397 31.02 -3.06 -5.58
N ARG A 398 30.95 -4.38 -5.74
CA ARG A 398 30.82 -5.04 -7.04
C ARG A 398 29.37 -5.22 -7.49
N SER A 399 28.42 -5.01 -6.58
CA SER A 399 27.01 -5.23 -6.86
C SER A 399 26.42 -4.15 -7.78
N PRO A 400 25.39 -4.48 -8.59
CA PRO A 400 24.65 -3.49 -9.39
C PRO A 400 24.04 -2.36 -8.55
N ILE A 401 23.66 -2.65 -7.30
CA ILE A 401 23.11 -1.64 -6.38
C ILE A 401 24.15 -0.60 -5.99
N TRP A 402 25.42 -1.00 -5.82
CA TRP A 402 26.48 -0.04 -5.49
C TRP A 402 26.69 0.95 -6.62
N LYS A 403 26.63 0.47 -7.87
CA LYS A 403 26.69 1.33 -9.05
C LYS A 403 25.51 2.30 -9.06
N ALA A 404 24.28 1.80 -8.92
CA ALA A 404 23.09 2.64 -8.90
C ALA A 404 23.11 3.68 -7.76
N TRP A 405 23.52 3.27 -6.56
CA TRP A 405 23.71 4.14 -5.39
C TRP A 405 24.80 5.20 -5.64
N SER A 406 25.94 4.80 -6.20
CA SER A 406 27.04 5.73 -6.50
C SER A 406 26.63 6.77 -7.53
N ASP A 407 25.89 6.37 -8.57
CA ASP A 407 25.34 7.28 -9.58
C ASP A 407 24.34 8.26 -8.95
N PHE A 408 23.41 7.77 -8.12
CA PHE A 408 22.47 8.61 -7.38
C PHE A 408 23.19 9.59 -6.45
N LYS A 409 24.15 9.11 -5.66
CA LYS A 409 24.91 9.92 -4.71
C LYS A 409 25.69 11.03 -5.42
N LYS A 410 26.37 10.69 -6.52
CA LYS A 410 27.09 11.66 -7.35
C LYS A 410 26.14 12.74 -7.87
N LEU A 411 25.02 12.34 -8.47
CA LEU A 411 24.01 13.29 -8.96
C LEU A 411 23.47 14.16 -7.84
N LEU A 412 23.14 13.58 -6.68
CA LEU A 412 22.68 14.32 -5.51
C LEU A 412 23.70 15.34 -5.02
N GLU A 413 24.98 14.98 -4.94
CA GLU A 413 26.07 15.89 -4.55
C GLU A 413 26.22 17.04 -5.56
N GLU A 414 26.12 16.77 -6.86
CA GLU A 414 26.10 17.79 -7.91
C GLU A 414 24.90 18.74 -7.77
N ARG A 415 23.73 18.22 -7.39
CA ARG A 415 22.50 19.00 -7.13
C ARG A 415 22.57 19.81 -5.84
N ILE A 416 23.19 19.29 -4.78
CA ILE A 416 23.47 20.04 -3.54
C ILE A 416 24.37 21.24 -3.86
N GLN A 417 25.40 21.04 -4.69
CA GLN A 417 26.29 22.12 -5.11
C GLN A 417 25.53 23.21 -5.89
N VAL A 418 24.64 22.83 -6.81
CA VAL A 418 23.78 23.79 -7.54
C VAL A 418 22.88 24.56 -6.59
N ALA A 419 22.28 23.87 -5.61
CA ALA A 419 21.40 24.48 -4.62
C ALA A 419 22.13 25.57 -3.81
N GLY A 420 23.41 25.36 -3.50
CA GLY A 420 24.20 26.30 -2.71
C GLY A 420 23.51 26.60 -1.38
N ASN A 421 23.41 27.87 -1.00
CA ASN A 421 22.73 28.27 0.25
C ASN A 421 21.22 27.98 0.26
N ALA A 422 20.59 27.76 -0.91
CA ALA A 422 19.19 27.37 -0.96
C ALA A 422 18.99 25.93 -0.44
N ILE A 423 20.04 25.16 -0.17
CA ILE A 423 19.88 23.87 0.51
C ILE A 423 19.38 24.04 1.95
N TYR A 424 19.69 25.17 2.59
CA TYR A 424 19.28 25.44 3.97
C TYR A 424 17.81 25.85 4.03
N LEU A 425 17.10 25.33 5.03
CA LEU A 425 15.73 25.71 5.31
C LEU A 425 15.69 26.94 6.22
N VAL A 426 14.79 27.86 5.93
CA VAL A 426 14.47 29.00 6.79
C VAL A 426 13.09 28.77 7.40
N CYS A 427 12.92 29.14 8.67
CA CYS A 427 11.63 29.01 9.32
C CYS A 427 10.60 29.90 8.59
N ALA A 428 9.46 29.32 8.22
CA ALA A 428 8.42 30.05 7.48
C ALA A 428 7.68 31.09 8.34
N SER A 429 7.71 30.96 9.67
CA SER A 429 7.16 31.96 10.59
C SER A 429 7.92 33.28 10.45
N LYS A 430 7.26 34.33 9.96
CA LYS A 430 7.87 35.68 9.75
C LYS A 430 8.53 36.28 10.99
N SER A 431 8.11 35.86 12.19
CA SER A 431 8.71 36.30 13.45
C SER A 431 9.96 35.49 13.86
N CYS A 432 10.44 34.58 13.02
CA CYS A 432 11.54 33.66 13.32
C CYS A 432 12.52 33.64 12.14
N ASN A 433 13.76 34.07 12.40
CA ASN A 433 14.84 34.06 11.40
C ASN A 433 15.76 32.84 11.53
N ARG A 434 15.27 31.74 12.12
CA ARG A 434 16.08 30.54 12.31
C ARG A 434 16.33 29.87 10.96
N VAL A 435 17.60 29.65 10.66
CA VAL A 435 18.08 28.91 9.50
C VAL A 435 18.60 27.55 9.97
N ASP A 436 18.22 26.47 9.29
CA ASP A 436 18.73 25.14 9.58
C ASP A 436 20.05 24.89 8.83
N TYR A 437 21.18 25.10 9.51
CA TYR A 437 22.49 24.74 8.97
C TYR A 437 22.88 23.28 9.27
N LYS A 438 22.17 22.62 10.21
CA LYS A 438 22.51 21.28 10.72
C LYS A 438 21.41 20.23 10.50
N ASP A 439 20.36 20.60 9.77
CA ASP A 439 19.27 19.77 9.25
C ASP A 439 18.40 19.01 10.24
N ASP A 440 18.46 19.38 11.51
CA ASP A 440 17.80 18.64 12.58
C ASP A 440 16.70 19.45 13.28
N CYS A 441 16.52 20.74 12.96
CA CYS A 441 15.58 21.60 13.67
C CYS A 441 14.30 21.89 12.89
N LEU A 442 14.37 22.01 11.57
CA LEU A 442 13.22 22.40 10.76
C LEU A 442 12.43 21.18 10.27
N ARG A 443 11.11 21.25 10.40
CA ARG A 443 10.16 20.23 9.98
C ARG A 443 9.15 20.84 9.03
N TYR A 444 8.89 20.17 7.92
CA TYR A 444 7.82 20.57 7.01
C TYR A 444 6.44 20.44 7.68
N CYS A 445 5.53 21.32 7.29
CA CYS A 445 4.12 21.17 7.63
C CYS A 445 3.59 19.87 7.05
N VAL A 446 3.16 18.93 7.89
CA VAL A 446 2.63 17.61 7.47
C VAL A 446 1.45 17.73 6.48
N GLY A 447 0.72 18.84 6.52
CA GLY A 447 -0.39 19.13 5.61
C GLY A 447 0.06 19.51 4.20
N CYS A 448 0.79 20.62 4.05
CA CYS A 448 1.17 21.14 2.73
C CYS A 448 2.55 20.68 2.26
N MET A 449 3.43 20.20 3.12
CA MET A 449 4.83 19.84 2.81
C MET A 449 5.65 20.94 2.13
N ASP A 450 5.19 22.19 2.17
CA ASP A 450 5.84 23.32 1.49
C ASP A 450 6.55 24.25 2.50
N SER A 451 5.89 24.57 3.61
CA SER A 451 6.47 25.45 4.64
C SER A 451 7.19 24.64 5.73
N ALA A 452 8.39 25.07 6.13
CA ALA A 452 9.17 24.44 7.19
C ALA A 452 9.23 25.30 8.46
N TYR A 453 9.16 24.67 9.63
CA TYR A 453 9.16 25.35 10.93
C TYR A 453 10.18 24.74 11.88
N CYS A 454 10.86 25.58 12.65
CA CYS A 454 11.82 25.11 13.64
C CYS A 454 11.18 24.56 14.92
N SER A 455 9.88 24.82 15.11
CA SER A 455 9.13 24.35 16.27
C SER A 455 7.61 24.36 16.02
N THR A 456 6.87 23.61 16.84
CA THR A 456 5.41 23.60 16.85
C THR A 456 4.80 24.96 17.16
N GLU A 457 5.48 25.77 17.97
CA GLU A 457 5.04 27.12 18.35
C GLU A 457 5.15 28.08 17.16
N CYS A 458 6.23 27.99 16.37
CA CYS A 458 6.37 28.78 15.14
C CYS A 458 5.30 28.39 14.11
N GLN A 459 5.05 27.09 13.94
CA GLN A 459 3.96 26.62 13.08
C GLN A 459 2.60 27.13 13.56
N ARG A 460 2.30 27.05 14.86
CA ARG A 460 1.02 27.51 15.43
C ARG A 460 0.84 29.01 15.28
N ARG A 461 1.91 29.80 15.46
CA ARG A 461 1.86 31.25 15.26
C ARG A 461 1.57 31.57 13.80
N ASP A 462 2.31 30.98 12.86
CA ASP A 462 2.10 31.20 11.42
C ASP A 462 0.73 30.69 10.95
N TRP A 463 0.22 29.63 11.59
CA TRP A 463 -1.13 29.11 11.36
C TRP A 463 -2.23 30.13 11.70
N VAL A 464 -2.06 30.89 12.78
CA VAL A 464 -3.06 31.86 13.27
C VAL A 464 -2.86 33.23 12.62
N THR A 465 -1.63 33.75 12.59
CA THR A 465 -1.35 35.14 12.19
C THR A 465 -0.63 35.26 10.83
N GLY A 466 -0.02 34.18 10.34
CA GLY A 466 0.80 34.19 9.12
C GLY A 466 0.06 33.86 7.84
N GLY A 467 -1.21 33.45 7.93
CA GLY A 467 -2.02 33.04 6.78
C GLY A 467 -1.79 31.59 6.34
N HIS A 468 -0.92 30.83 7.03
CA HIS A 468 -0.58 29.48 6.62
C HIS A 468 -1.77 28.51 6.65
N ARG A 469 -2.77 28.73 7.52
CA ARG A 469 -3.99 27.90 7.53
C ARG A 469 -4.73 27.92 6.19
N ALA A 470 -4.91 29.10 5.62
CA ALA A 470 -5.60 29.27 4.33
C ALA A 470 -4.77 28.66 3.20
N TYR A 471 -3.47 28.99 3.15
CA TYR A 471 -2.51 28.44 2.21
C TYR A 471 -2.44 26.90 2.25
N CYS A 472 -2.32 26.32 3.45
CA CYS A 472 -2.26 24.87 3.63
C CYS A 472 -3.56 24.18 3.21
N LYS A 473 -4.72 24.79 3.49
CA LYS A 473 -6.02 24.29 3.03
C LYS A 473 -6.10 24.30 1.50
N GLU A 474 -5.66 25.37 0.85
CA GLU A 474 -5.64 25.49 -0.62
C GLU A 474 -4.75 24.42 -1.27
N ILE A 475 -3.50 24.27 -0.79
CA ILE A 475 -2.58 23.25 -1.32
C ILE A 475 -3.15 21.83 -1.13
N ARG A 476 -3.76 21.55 0.02
CA ARG A 476 -4.40 20.26 0.26
C ARG A 476 -5.61 20.02 -0.64
N ALA A 477 -6.46 21.03 -0.84
CA ALA A 477 -7.59 20.94 -1.75
C ALA A 477 -7.11 20.70 -3.19
N ASN A 478 -6.11 21.45 -3.65
CA ASN A 478 -5.51 21.24 -4.97
C ASN A 478 -4.99 19.81 -5.16
N ARG A 479 -4.31 19.25 -4.15
CA ARG A 479 -3.85 17.85 -4.22
C ARG A 479 -4.99 16.83 -4.27
N LEU A 480 -6.04 17.03 -3.46
CA LEU A 480 -7.22 16.15 -3.46
C LEU A 480 -7.98 16.21 -4.79
N GLU A 481 -8.00 17.38 -5.43
CA GLU A 481 -8.61 17.60 -6.74
C GLU A 481 -7.68 17.23 -7.90
N GLY A 482 -6.48 16.70 -7.64
CA GLY A 482 -5.49 16.37 -8.66
C GLY A 482 -4.94 17.59 -9.43
N LYS A 483 -5.17 18.80 -8.92
CA LYS A 483 -4.65 20.05 -9.50
C LYS A 483 -3.15 20.12 -9.31
N LYS A 484 -2.46 20.58 -10.37
CA LYS A 484 -1.01 20.77 -10.38
C LYS A 484 -0.60 21.75 -9.28
N VAL A 485 0.28 21.30 -8.39
CA VAL A 485 0.86 22.15 -7.35
C VAL A 485 1.74 23.20 -8.02
N LYS A 486 1.44 24.48 -7.77
CA LYS A 486 2.27 25.59 -8.27
C LYS A 486 3.65 25.49 -7.66
N LEU A 487 4.70 25.45 -8.50
CA LEU A 487 6.07 25.50 -8.03
C LEU A 487 6.34 26.85 -7.33
N SER A 488 6.96 26.79 -6.15
CA SER A 488 7.42 27.98 -5.43
C SER A 488 8.46 28.75 -6.26
N ALA A 489 8.57 30.06 -6.03
CA ALA A 489 9.56 30.90 -6.71
C ALA A 489 11.00 30.39 -6.49
N GLU A 490 11.30 29.92 -5.26
CA GLU A 490 12.58 29.32 -4.91
C GLU A 490 12.86 28.05 -5.72
N ASN A 491 11.86 27.17 -5.88
CA ASN A 491 12.05 25.95 -6.66
C ASN A 491 12.24 26.26 -8.15
N LYS A 492 11.54 27.27 -8.70
CA LYS A 492 11.73 27.73 -10.09
C LYS A 492 13.13 28.29 -10.32
N ASP A 493 13.64 29.09 -9.38
CA ASP A 493 15.02 29.59 -9.41
C ASP A 493 16.03 28.45 -9.40
N TYR A 494 15.86 27.49 -8.49
CA TYR A 494 16.72 26.31 -8.42
C TYR A 494 16.70 25.49 -9.73
N ILE A 495 15.52 25.20 -10.29
CA ILE A 495 15.39 24.49 -11.57
C ILE A 495 16.12 25.25 -12.69
N SER A 496 16.03 26.58 -12.69
CA SER A 496 16.74 27.42 -13.68
C SER A 496 18.26 27.28 -13.54
N ARG A 497 18.79 27.26 -12.31
CA ARG A 497 20.21 27.00 -12.04
C ARG A 497 20.66 25.59 -12.43
N VAL A 498 19.83 24.58 -12.18
CA VAL A 498 20.07 23.19 -12.62
C VAL A 498 20.17 23.13 -14.14
N LEU A 499 19.20 23.72 -14.84
CA LEU A 499 19.16 23.79 -16.29
C LEU A 499 20.40 24.49 -16.84
N GLU A 500 20.81 25.62 -16.24
CA GLU A 500 21.98 26.35 -16.68
C GLU A 500 23.26 25.55 -16.51
N LYS A 501 23.47 24.90 -15.36
CA LYS A 501 24.62 24.00 -15.15
C LYS A 501 24.64 22.87 -16.18
N ASP A 502 23.52 22.16 -16.33
CA ASP A 502 23.41 21.01 -17.22
C ASP A 502 23.59 21.42 -18.69
N ARG A 503 23.09 22.59 -19.09
CA ARG A 503 23.33 23.18 -20.42
C ARG A 503 24.81 23.43 -20.65
N MET A 504 25.53 23.99 -19.66
CA MET A 504 26.96 24.27 -19.80
C MET A 504 27.77 22.97 -19.92
N GLU A 505 27.46 21.95 -19.11
CA GLU A 505 28.14 20.66 -19.16
C GLU A 505 27.82 19.85 -20.43
N LYS A 506 26.62 20.02 -20.99
CA LYS A 506 26.16 19.33 -22.20
C LYS A 506 26.11 20.22 -23.44
N GLY A 507 26.84 21.33 -23.44
CA GLY A 507 26.78 22.35 -24.51
C GLY A 507 26.97 21.77 -25.91
N TYR A 508 27.90 20.81 -26.07
CA TYR A 508 28.10 20.11 -27.33
C TYR A 508 26.84 19.35 -27.81
N GLN A 509 26.17 18.61 -26.92
CA GLN A 509 24.96 17.84 -27.26
C GLN A 509 23.78 18.76 -27.60
N VAL A 510 23.69 19.92 -26.94
CA VAL A 510 22.70 20.97 -27.27
C VAL A 510 22.95 21.46 -28.70
N LEU A 511 24.18 21.87 -29.02
CA LEU A 511 24.55 22.36 -30.35
C LEU A 511 24.35 21.30 -31.44
N GLU A 512 24.76 20.05 -31.18
CA GLU A 512 24.56 18.93 -32.10
C GLU A 512 23.07 18.70 -32.38
N THR A 513 22.23 18.71 -31.34
CA THR A 513 20.77 18.53 -31.46
C THR A 513 20.13 19.67 -32.26
N MET A 514 20.54 20.92 -32.00
CA MET A 514 20.07 22.10 -32.73
C MET A 514 20.48 22.05 -34.21
N ASN A 515 21.74 21.74 -34.50
CA ASN A 515 22.27 21.65 -35.85
C ASN A 515 21.58 20.53 -36.66
N ARG A 516 21.41 19.35 -36.05
CA ARG A 516 20.76 18.20 -36.69
C ARG A 516 19.31 18.50 -37.07
N THR A 517 18.60 19.26 -36.25
CA THR A 517 17.16 19.50 -36.43
C THR A 517 16.84 20.82 -37.11
N LYS A 518 17.83 21.71 -37.28
CA LYS A 518 17.67 23.09 -37.75
C LYS A 518 16.63 23.87 -36.92
N ARG A 519 16.48 23.52 -35.63
CA ARG A 519 15.53 24.17 -34.70
C ARG A 519 16.22 25.12 -33.75
N LEU A 520 15.50 26.17 -33.36
CA LEU A 520 15.97 27.21 -32.43
C LEU A 520 15.79 26.84 -30.94
N ALA A 521 15.18 25.68 -30.66
CA ALA A 521 14.83 25.25 -29.31
C ALA A 521 15.16 23.76 -29.09
N VAL A 522 15.63 23.46 -27.88
CA VAL A 522 15.85 22.11 -27.38
C VAL A 522 15.03 21.87 -26.11
N GLU A 523 14.69 20.63 -25.89
CA GLU A 523 13.99 20.16 -24.70
C GLU A 523 14.95 19.39 -23.79
N PHE A 524 14.99 19.77 -22.52
CA PHE A 524 15.65 19.02 -21.45
C PHE A 524 14.61 18.13 -20.78
N ASP A 525 14.69 16.82 -21.06
CA ASP A 525 13.79 15.82 -20.51
C ASP A 525 14.37 15.22 -19.22
N TYR A 526 13.97 15.78 -18.09
CA TYR A 526 14.33 15.31 -16.76
C TYR A 526 13.47 14.13 -16.28
N THR A 527 12.52 13.61 -17.07
CA THR A 527 11.74 12.42 -16.69
C THR A 527 12.49 11.10 -16.92
N THR A 528 13.68 11.15 -17.51
CA THR A 528 14.54 9.98 -17.75
C THR A 528 15.91 10.17 -17.11
N VAL A 529 16.59 9.07 -16.78
CA VAL A 529 17.95 9.14 -16.23
C VAL A 529 18.94 8.22 -16.98
N PRO A 530 20.03 8.76 -17.55
CA PRO A 530 20.38 10.19 -17.61
C PRO A 530 19.31 11.02 -18.36
N PHE A 531 19.18 12.30 -18.00
CA PHE A 531 18.23 13.20 -18.67
C PHE A 531 18.59 13.31 -20.16
N LYS A 532 17.57 13.47 -21.00
CA LYS A 532 17.75 13.53 -22.46
C LYS A 532 17.67 14.97 -22.96
N ILE A 533 18.42 15.27 -24.01
CA ILE A 533 18.29 16.51 -24.77
C ILE A 533 17.60 16.15 -26.08
N LEU A 534 16.37 16.61 -26.23
CA LEU A 534 15.52 16.28 -27.36
C LEU A 534 15.30 17.51 -28.25
N PRO A 535 15.08 17.32 -29.57
CA PRO A 535 14.59 18.41 -30.41
C PRO A 535 13.21 18.87 -29.94
N CYS A 536 13.01 20.16 -29.77
CA CYS A 536 11.70 20.69 -29.39
C CYS A 536 10.75 20.63 -30.60
N GLU A 537 9.70 19.80 -30.57
CA GLU A 537 8.75 19.63 -31.69
C GLU A 537 7.79 20.81 -31.85
N THR A 538 7.33 21.34 -30.73
CA THR A 538 6.42 22.48 -30.69
C THR A 538 6.83 23.44 -29.58
N LEU A 539 6.70 24.74 -29.82
CA LEU A 539 6.82 25.75 -28.75
C LEU A 539 5.51 25.93 -27.99
N GLU A 540 4.47 25.20 -28.36
CA GLU A 540 3.19 25.21 -27.66
C GLU A 540 3.37 24.70 -26.23
N ALA A 541 2.89 25.51 -25.28
CA ALA A 541 2.90 25.18 -23.87
C ALA A 541 2.00 23.96 -23.63
N GLN A 542 2.60 22.78 -23.55
CA GLN A 542 1.90 21.61 -23.04
C GLN A 542 1.86 21.64 -21.51
N PRO A 543 0.78 21.13 -20.88
CA PRO A 543 0.60 21.19 -19.44
C PRO A 543 1.75 20.56 -18.63
N SER A 544 2.51 19.63 -19.22
CA SER A 544 3.62 18.89 -18.60
C SER A 544 4.98 19.58 -18.68
N TYR A 545 5.01 20.84 -19.11
CA TYR A 545 6.25 21.55 -19.40
C TYR A 545 6.33 22.86 -18.64
N THR A 546 7.54 23.19 -18.21
CA THR A 546 7.89 24.52 -17.75
C THR A 546 8.79 25.16 -18.80
N LEU A 547 8.33 26.26 -19.39
CA LEU A 547 9.16 27.07 -20.26
C LEU A 547 10.09 27.90 -19.39
N VAL A 548 11.40 27.73 -19.60
CA VAL A 548 12.42 28.52 -18.92
C VAL A 548 13.17 29.29 -20.00
N GLN A 549 12.93 30.59 -20.07
CA GLN A 549 13.68 31.44 -20.98
C GLN A 549 15.05 31.72 -20.37
N VAL A 550 16.10 31.20 -20.98
CA VAL A 550 17.47 31.45 -20.53
C VAL A 550 18.14 32.42 -21.50
N LYS A 551 18.58 33.57 -20.99
CA LYS A 551 19.41 34.50 -21.77
C LYS A 551 20.84 33.95 -21.83
N LEU A 552 21.39 33.84 -23.03
CA LEU A 552 22.80 33.48 -23.20
C LEU A 552 23.71 34.65 -22.78
N PRO A 553 24.87 34.37 -22.17
CA PRO A 553 25.94 35.36 -22.04
C PRO A 553 26.39 35.83 -23.43
N GLY A 554 26.20 37.11 -23.76
CA GLY A 554 26.76 37.74 -24.96
C GLY A 554 25.96 37.60 -26.28
N GLY A 555 24.79 36.96 -26.29
CA GLY A 555 24.01 36.75 -27.52
C GLY A 555 22.86 37.74 -27.74
N LYS A 556 22.71 38.28 -28.96
CA LYS A 556 21.51 39.02 -29.41
C LYS A 556 20.27 38.12 -29.55
N HIS A 557 20.45 36.79 -29.58
CA HIS A 557 19.37 35.82 -29.74
C HIS A 557 19.19 35.01 -28.44
N SER A 558 17.99 35.05 -27.87
CA SER A 558 17.60 34.15 -26.78
C SER A 558 17.24 32.78 -27.36
N HIS A 559 17.91 31.71 -26.93
CA HIS A 559 17.43 30.36 -27.19
C HIS A 559 16.27 30.04 -26.25
N LEU A 560 15.26 29.36 -26.78
CA LEU A 560 14.15 28.86 -25.98
C LEU A 560 14.49 27.45 -25.50
N LEU A 561 14.61 27.29 -24.19
CA LEU A 561 14.80 25.99 -23.56
C LEU A 561 13.45 25.54 -23.00
N ARG A 562 13.03 24.36 -23.44
CA ARG A 562 11.84 23.69 -22.90
C ARG A 562 12.29 22.69 -21.85
N VAL A 563 11.66 22.69 -20.68
CA VAL A 563 11.99 21.74 -19.60
C VAL A 563 10.80 20.83 -19.34
N LYS A 564 11.02 19.52 -19.44
CA LYS A 564 10.05 18.49 -19.08
C LYS A 564 10.45 17.94 -17.70
N LEU A 565 9.51 17.98 -16.76
CA LEU A 565 9.74 17.62 -15.35
C LEU A 565 8.93 16.38 -14.98
N PRO A 566 9.41 15.52 -14.05
CA PRO A 566 8.78 14.24 -13.67
C PRO A 566 7.40 14.35 -13.00
N MET A 567 6.86 15.55 -12.80
CA MET A 567 5.72 15.82 -11.93
C MET A 567 4.35 15.94 -12.61
N LEU A 568 4.23 15.65 -13.92
CA LEU A 568 3.08 16.17 -14.68
C LEU A 568 2.35 15.17 -15.59
N GLN A 569 2.64 13.87 -15.52
CA GLN A 569 2.05 12.86 -16.43
C GLN A 569 0.83 12.13 -15.85
N GLY A 570 0.88 11.64 -14.60
CA GLY A 570 -0.13 10.67 -14.10
C GLY A 570 -1.59 11.13 -14.08
N LEU A 571 -1.85 12.43 -13.87
CA LEU A 571 -3.21 12.97 -13.80
C LEU A 571 -3.75 13.47 -15.15
N ALA A 572 -2.87 13.84 -16.09
CA ALA A 572 -3.34 14.33 -17.39
C ALA A 572 -3.82 13.17 -18.28
N ASP A 573 -3.14 12.04 -18.22
CA ASP A 573 -3.41 10.88 -19.09
C ASP A 573 -4.59 10.03 -18.58
N SER A 574 -4.79 9.94 -17.26
CA SER A 574 -5.92 9.20 -16.67
C SER A 574 -7.27 9.93 -16.81
N VAL A 575 -7.28 11.26 -16.74
CA VAL A 575 -8.49 12.08 -16.93
C VAL A 575 -8.89 12.16 -18.42
N THR A 576 -7.92 12.13 -19.34
CA THR A 576 -8.23 12.09 -20.78
C THR A 576 -8.72 10.72 -21.25
N ALA A 577 -8.30 9.62 -20.61
CA ALA A 577 -8.84 8.29 -20.89
C ALA A 577 -10.32 8.13 -20.46
N LYS A 578 -10.76 8.82 -19.40
CA LYS A 578 -12.16 8.84 -18.95
C LYS A 578 -12.95 10.01 -19.56
N GLY A 579 -13.07 10.05 -20.89
CA GLY A 579 -14.22 10.62 -21.61
C GLY A 579 -14.71 12.03 -21.24
N MET A 580 -13.85 12.95 -20.80
CA MET A 580 -14.25 14.36 -20.71
C MET A 580 -14.34 14.96 -22.11
N GLY A 581 -15.56 15.31 -22.54
CA GLY A 581 -15.82 15.92 -23.84
C GLY A 581 -15.03 17.23 -24.06
N PRO A 582 -14.88 17.68 -25.32
CA PRO A 582 -13.93 18.71 -25.73
C PRO A 582 -14.22 20.17 -25.29
N GLY A 583 -14.89 20.38 -24.15
CA GLY A 583 -15.42 21.68 -23.72
C GLY A 583 -14.81 22.34 -22.49
N ALA A 584 -13.70 21.86 -21.91
CA ALA A 584 -13.12 22.49 -20.72
C ALA A 584 -12.15 23.64 -21.07
N ASP A 585 -12.50 24.86 -20.64
CA ASP A 585 -11.86 26.13 -20.93
C ASP A 585 -10.34 26.19 -20.75
N ARG A 586 -9.67 26.71 -21.80
CA ARG A 586 -8.24 27.04 -21.82
C ARG A 586 -7.99 28.35 -21.07
N VAL A 587 -7.61 28.26 -19.80
CA VAL A 587 -7.10 29.42 -19.06
C VAL A 587 -5.61 29.61 -19.39
N PHE A 588 -5.32 30.62 -20.23
CA PHE A 588 -3.96 31.05 -20.52
C PHE A 588 -3.40 31.88 -19.35
N TYR A 589 -2.25 31.46 -18.81
CA TYR A 589 -1.44 32.33 -17.96
C TYR A 589 -0.42 33.06 -18.84
N LYS A 590 -0.54 34.38 -18.93
CA LYS A 590 0.45 35.28 -19.53
C LYS A 590 1.52 35.54 -18.47
N THR A 591 2.76 35.12 -18.73
CA THR A 591 3.95 35.50 -17.95
C THR A 591 4.40 36.90 -18.30
#